data_AF-A0A942P963-F1
#
_entry.id   AF-A0A942P963-F1
#
_cell.length_a   1.000
_cell.length_b   1.000
_cell.length_c   1.000
_cell.angle_alpha   90.00
_cell.angle_beta   90.00
_cell.angle_gamma   90.00
#
_symmetry.space_group_name_H-M   'P 1'
#
loop_
_entity.id
_entity.type
_entity.pdbx_description
1 polymer ?
#
loop_
_entity_poly.entity_id
_entity_poly.type
_entity_poly.pdbx_seq_one_letter_code
_entity_poly.pdbx_strand_id
1 'polypeptide(L)' 'MKPTDDLVHAMRGAVALTACVVQTLAESDPDFRARFLKKVEDAYQDFRDYQRMDDGSSNLNELSMLAWVRKLLKDKS' A
#
# COMPACT_ATOMS: atom_id res chain seq x y z
N MET A 1 8.43 -18.33 2.54
CA MET A 1 8.75 -18.44 1.10
C MET A 1 9.14 -17.05 0.60
N LYS A 2 10.30 -16.86 -0.08
CA LYS A 2 10.60 -15.56 -0.68
C LYS A 2 9.64 -15.35 -1.86
N PRO A 3 8.99 -14.18 -2.00
CA PRO A 3 8.21 -13.88 -3.21
C PRO A 3 9.11 -14.02 -4.43
N THR A 4 8.57 -14.59 -5.51
CA THR A 4 9.29 -14.69 -6.78
C THR A 4 9.58 -13.28 -7.31
N ASP A 5 10.70 -13.10 -8.02
CA ASP A 5 11.10 -11.77 -8.52
C ASP A 5 9.99 -11.12 -9.37
N ASP A 6 9.26 -11.93 -10.16
CA ASP A 6 8.10 -11.49 -10.94
C ASP A 6 6.99 -10.87 -10.07
N LEU A 7 6.71 -11.47 -8.91
CA LEU A 7 5.71 -10.95 -7.98
C LEU A 7 6.16 -9.61 -7.39
N VAL A 8 7.45 -9.48 -7.04
CA VAL A 8 8.02 -8.22 -6.54
C VAL A 8 7.95 -7.12 -7.61
N HIS A 9 8.23 -7.44 -8.87
CA HIS A 9 8.11 -6.51 -9.99
C HIS A 9 6.65 -6.08 -10.23
N ALA A 10 5.72 -7.02 -10.22
CA ALA A 10 4.29 -6.74 -10.35
C ALA A 10 3.77 -5.84 -9.21
N MET A 11 4.17 -6.12 -7.96
CA MET A 11 3.82 -5.29 -6.81
C MET A 11 4.34 -3.86 -6.96
N ARG A 12 5.60 -3.67 -7.38
CA ARG A 12 6.16 -2.33 -7.63
C ARG A 12 5.38 -1.57 -8.69
N GLY A 13 5.01 -2.24 -9.78
CA GLY A 13 4.17 -1.67 -10.84
C GLY A 13 2.80 -1.23 -10.32
N ALA A 14 2.13 -2.08 -9.54
CA ALA A 14 0.82 -1.77 -8.95
C ALA A 14 0.89 -0.59 -7.97
N VAL A 15 1.92 -0.53 -7.12
CA VAL A 15 2.16 0.59 -6.21
C VAL A 15 2.35 1.90 -6.99
N ALA A 16 3.16 1.89 -8.04
CA ALA A 16 3.40 3.08 -8.86
C ALA A 16 2.13 3.57 -9.55
N LEU A 17 1.37 2.67 -10.19
CA LEU A 17 0.09 3.00 -10.83
C LEU A 17 -0.91 3.56 -9.83
N THR A 18 -1.05 2.93 -8.65
CA THR A 18 -1.94 3.40 -7.59
C THR A 18 -1.57 4.81 -7.14
N ALA A 19 -0.28 5.09 -6.96
CA ALA A 19 0.18 6.42 -6.57
C ALA A 19 -0.11 7.48 -7.64
N CYS A 20 0.06 7.14 -8.93
CA CYS A 20 -0.30 8.04 -10.04
C CYS A 20 -1.81 8.36 -10.02
N VAL A 21 -2.67 7.35 -9.87
CA VAL A 21 -4.13 7.55 -9.80
C VAL A 21 -4.50 8.48 -8.64
N VAL A 22 -3.94 8.25 -7.45
CA VAL A 22 -4.21 9.08 -6.27
C VAL A 22 -3.70 10.51 -6.47
N GLN A 23 -2.55 10.71 -7.12
CA GLN A 23 -2.03 12.04 -7.45
C GLN A 23 -2.96 12.78 -8.41
N THR A 24 -3.39 12.13 -9.49
CA THR A 24 -4.33 12.73 -10.45
C THR A 24 -5.68 13.06 -9.80
N LEU A 25 -6.22 12.18 -8.95
CA LEU A 25 -7.47 12.48 -8.23
C LEU A 25 -7.32 13.64 -7.23
N ALA A 26 -6.15 13.78 -6.62
CA ALA A 26 -5.86 14.87 -5.69
C ALA A 26 -5.79 16.25 -6.38
N GLU A 27 -5.54 16.31 -7.69
CA GLU A 27 -5.58 17.57 -8.45
C GLU A 27 -7.00 18.17 -8.49
N SER A 28 -8.03 17.31 -8.45
CA SER A 28 -9.44 17.73 -8.43
C SER A 28 -10.03 17.84 -7.02
N ASP A 29 -9.50 17.07 -6.07
CA ASP A 29 -9.93 17.04 -4.66
C ASP A 29 -8.69 17.01 -3.75
N PRO A 30 -8.24 18.17 -3.22
CA PRO A 30 -7.01 18.28 -2.44
C PRO A 30 -6.98 17.37 -1.20
N ASP A 31 -8.15 17.05 -0.64
CA ASP A 31 -8.29 16.21 0.54
C ASP A 31 -8.32 14.71 0.21
N PHE A 32 -8.47 14.34 -1.07
CA PHE A 32 -8.51 12.95 -1.51
C PHE A 32 -7.28 12.16 -1.06
N ARG A 33 -6.08 12.76 -1.18
CA ARG A 33 -4.82 12.13 -0.75
C ARG A 33 -4.85 11.77 0.73
N ALA A 34 -5.29 12.69 1.59
CA ALA A 34 -5.36 12.46 3.03
C ALA A 34 -6.36 11.35 3.38
N ARG A 35 -7.55 11.37 2.77
CA ARG A 35 -8.57 10.33 2.97
C ARG A 35 -8.10 8.96 2.47
N PHE A 36 -7.41 8.91 1.33
CA PHE A 36 -6.82 7.69 0.80
C PHE A 36 -5.75 7.13 1.74
N LEU A 37 -4.81 7.97 2.20
CA LEU A 37 -3.76 7.55 3.13
C LEU A 37 -4.31 7.01 4.45
N LYS A 38 -5.42 7.57 4.94
CA LYS A 38 -6.11 7.02 6.12
C LYS A 38 -6.62 5.60 5.86
N LYS A 39 -7.28 5.36 4.73
CA LYS A 39 -7.77 4.02 4.36
C LYS A 39 -6.64 2.99 4.18
N VAL A 40 -5.50 3.42 3.63
CA VAL A 40 -4.30 2.57 3.53
C VAL A 40 -3.76 2.21 4.91
N GLU A 41 -3.76 3.14 5.85
CA GLU A 41 -3.37 2.87 7.23
C GLU A 41 -4.33 1.89 7.90
N ASP A 42 -5.64 2.12 7.80
CA ASP A 42 -6.66 1.25 8.38
C ASP A 42 -6.49 -0.19 7.86
N ALA A 43 -6.36 -0.36 6.54
CA ALA A 43 -6.10 -1.67 5.93
C ALA A 43 -4.78 -2.31 6.43
N TYR A 44 -3.72 -1.52 6.59
CA TYR A 44 -2.45 -2.03 7.12
C TYR A 44 -2.60 -2.57 8.54
N GLN A 45 -3.33 -1.86 9.40
CA GLN A 45 -3.61 -2.31 10.76
C GLN A 45 -4.40 -3.62 10.75
N ASP A 46 -5.43 -3.72 9.91
CA ASP A 46 -6.23 -4.94 9.75
C ASP A 46 -5.35 -6.13 9.35
N PHE A 47 -4.57 -6.02 8.28
CA PHE A 47 -3.68 -7.11 7.83
C PHE A 47 -2.65 -7.52 8.87
N ARG A 48 -2.12 -6.55 9.64
CA ARG A 48 -1.14 -6.81 10.70
C ARG A 48 -1.78 -7.56 11.86
N ASP A 49 -2.98 -7.18 12.24
CA ASP A 49 -3.69 -7.83 13.34
C ASP A 49 -4.18 -9.23 12.93
N TYR A 50 -4.58 -9.43 11.68
CA TYR A 50 -4.79 -10.77 11.10
C TYR A 50 -3.51 -11.63 11.11
N GLN A 51 -2.34 -11.06 10.76
CA GLN A 51 -1.06 -11.80 10.79
C GLN A 51 -0.69 -12.29 12.20
N ARG A 52 -1.08 -11.56 13.25
CA ARG A 52 -0.86 -11.99 14.64
C ARG A 52 -1.72 -13.18 15.04
N MET A 53 -2.84 -13.41 14.36
CA MET A 53 -3.76 -14.52 14.63
C MET A 53 -3.43 -15.79 13.84
N ASP A 54 -2.70 -15.67 12.73
CA ASP A 54 -2.41 -16.75 11.78
C ASP A 54 -0.90 -16.92 11.59
N ASP A 55 -0.29 -17.83 12.38
CA ASP A 55 1.10 -18.36 12.41
C ASP A 55 2.33 -17.51 11.97
N GLY A 56 2.14 -16.22 11.72
CA GLY A 56 3.13 -15.24 11.31
C GLY A 56 3.41 -15.15 9.81
N SER A 57 2.90 -16.04 8.95
CA SER A 57 3.48 -16.19 7.60
C SER A 57 2.64 -15.71 6.41
N SER A 58 1.32 -15.50 6.55
CA SER A 58 0.45 -15.41 5.37
C SER A 58 0.28 -14.02 4.72
N ASN A 59 0.61 -12.89 5.39
CA ASN A 59 0.22 -11.54 4.92
C ASN A 59 1.39 -10.53 4.69
N LEU A 60 2.63 -11.01 4.59
CA LEU A 60 3.81 -10.13 4.50
C LEU A 60 3.86 -9.30 3.20
N ASN A 61 3.31 -9.82 2.10
CA ASN A 61 3.33 -9.12 0.81
C ASN A 61 2.32 -7.96 0.80
N GLU A 62 1.15 -8.16 1.38
CA GLU A 62 0.06 -7.20 1.52
C GLU A 62 0.52 -6.01 2.37
N LEU A 63 1.12 -6.28 3.53
CA LEU A 63 1.70 -5.26 4.40
C LEU A 63 2.81 -4.47 3.70
N SER A 64 3.66 -5.16 2.93
CA SER A 64 4.73 -4.50 2.16
C SER A 64 4.18 -3.58 1.08
N MET A 65 3.13 -4.01 0.37
CA MET A 65 2.50 -3.20 -0.67
C MET A 65 1.88 -1.91 -0.08
N LEU A 66 1.12 -2.04 1.01
CA LEU A 66 0.48 -0.90 1.67
C LEU A 66 1.51 0.10 2.21
N ALA A 67 2.60 -0.41 2.81
CA ALA A 67 3.70 0.43 3.29
C ALA A 67 4.38 1.20 2.14
N TRP A 68 4.58 0.57 0.99
CA TRP A 68 5.19 1.22 -0.19
C TRP A 68 4.29 2.29 -0.79
N VAL A 69 2.98 2.04 -0.92
CA VAL A 69 2.02 3.07 -1.39
C VAL A 69 2.06 4.30 -0.48
N ARG A 70 2.00 4.08 0.85
CA ARG A 70 2.05 5.16 1.84
C ARG A 70 3.34 5.97 1.73
N LYS A 71 4.49 5.31 1.57
CA LYS A 71 5.78 5.98 1.41
C LYS A 71 5.80 6.86 0.15
N LEU A 72 5.39 6.29 -1.00
CA LEU A 72 5.49 6.97 -2.28
C LEU A 72 4.59 8.22 -2.38
N LEU A 73 3.44 8.19 -1.69
CA LEU A 73 2.52 9.33 -1.63
C LEU A 73 2.90 10.40 -0.60
N LYS A 74 3.68 10.04 0.43
CA LYS A 74 4.22 10.99 1.41
C LYS A 74 5.47 11.69 0.90
N ASP A 75 6.35 10.97 0.21
CA ASP A 75 7.61 11.51 -0.34
C ASP A 75 7.38 12.47 -1.53
N LYS A 76 6.19 12.44 -2.15
CA LYS A 76 5.79 13.34 -3.25
C LYS A 76 4.78 14.42 -2.82
N SER A 77 4.83 14.84 -1.56
CA SER A 77 3.99 15.91 -1.02
C SER A 77 4.78 17.17 -0.71
#